data_AF-A0A519H3B7-F1
#
_entry.id   AF-A0A519H3B7-F1
#
_cell.length_a   1.000
_cell.length_b   1.000
_cell.length_c   1.000
_cell.angle_alpha   90.00
_cell.angle_beta   90.00
_cell.angle_gamma   90.00
#
_symmetry.space_group_name_H-M   'P 1'
#
loop_
_entity.id
_entity.type
_entity.pdbx_description
1 polymer ?
#
loop_
_entity_poly.entity_id
_entity_poly.type
_entity_poly.pdbx_seq_one_letter_code
_entity_poly.pdbx_strand_id
1 'polypeptide(L)'
;MTADALLLQPAHAIAAAVRQGDVSAEALAQASLARIERTNAAVNAFTDVTTARALATAQELDRRVQAGDVDTLTLPLLGVPYAVKNLFDVQGLTTLAGSKIERGHPPATRDGPLLQRMDAAGAVLVGALNMDEYA
;
A
#
# COMPACT_ATOMS: atom_id res chain seq x y z
N MET A 1 10.70 -2.77 -18.04
CA MET A 1 11.22 -1.74 -17.11
C MET A 1 11.45 -2.40 -15.75
N THR A 2 12.36 -1.92 -14.91
CA THR A 2 12.49 -2.47 -13.54
C THR A 2 11.32 -2.03 -12.67
N ALA A 3 11.06 -2.74 -11.56
CA ALA A 3 10.06 -2.33 -10.58
C ALA A 3 10.34 -0.90 -10.07
N ASP A 4 11.60 -0.57 -9.76
CA ASP A 4 12.00 0.79 -9.34
C ASP A 4 11.65 1.87 -10.37
N ALA A 5 11.85 1.60 -11.66
CA ALA A 5 11.51 2.56 -12.71
C ALA A 5 9.99 2.72 -12.86
N LEU A 6 9.24 1.64 -12.68
CA LEU A 6 7.78 1.66 -12.70
C LEU A 6 7.18 2.43 -11.52
N LEU A 7 7.80 2.40 -10.34
CA LEU A 7 7.35 3.19 -9.17
C LEU A 7 7.38 4.71 -9.40
N LEU A 8 8.07 5.19 -10.44
CA LEU A 8 8.09 6.59 -10.84
C LEU A 8 7.07 6.92 -11.94
N GLN A 9 6.30 5.93 -12.39
CA GLN A 9 5.26 6.11 -13.40
C GLN A 9 3.89 6.39 -12.76
N PRO A 10 2.93 6.95 -13.52
CA PRO A 10 1.56 7.08 -13.05
C PRO A 10 0.93 5.73 -12.66
N ALA A 11 0.03 5.74 -11.67
CA ALA A 11 -0.62 4.52 -11.15
C ALA A 11 -1.26 3.64 -12.24
N HIS A 12 -1.88 4.23 -13.26
CA HIS A 12 -2.49 3.47 -14.35
C HIS A 12 -1.46 2.70 -15.20
N ALA A 13 -0.22 3.21 -15.32
CA ALA A 13 0.85 2.53 -16.03
C ALA A 13 1.40 1.35 -15.21
N ILE A 14 1.51 1.51 -13.88
CA ILE A 14 1.85 0.43 -12.96
C ILE A 14 0.81 -0.70 -13.07
N ALA A 15 -0.48 -0.36 -12.96
CA ALA A 15 -1.56 -1.33 -13.06
C ALA A 15 -1.59 -2.06 -14.42
N ALA A 16 -1.30 -1.34 -15.52
CA ALA A 16 -1.19 -1.95 -16.84
C ALA A 16 -0.02 -2.94 -16.94
N ALA A 17 1.15 -2.60 -16.37
CA ALA A 17 2.31 -3.47 -16.37
C ALA A 17 2.07 -4.78 -15.58
N VAL A 18 1.40 -4.69 -14.42
CA VAL A 18 1.01 -5.88 -13.65
C VAL A 18 0.01 -6.72 -14.43
N ARG A 19 -1.01 -6.09 -15.03
CA ARG A 19 -2.03 -6.78 -15.84
C ARG A 19 -1.44 -7.51 -17.05
N GLN A 20 -0.39 -6.96 -17.65
CA GLN A 20 0.31 -7.55 -18.80
C GLN A 20 1.33 -8.62 -18.40
N GLY A 21 1.63 -8.75 -17.10
CA GLY A 21 2.66 -9.67 -16.60
C GLY A 21 4.09 -9.16 -16.78
N ASP A 22 4.28 -7.88 -17.11
CA ASP A 22 5.61 -7.26 -17.27
C ASP A 22 6.36 -7.13 -15.93
N VAL A 23 5.61 -7.04 -14.84
CA VAL A 23 6.10 -7.00 -13.45
C VAL A 23 5.05 -7.63 -12.54
N SER A 24 5.47 -8.24 -11.43
CA SER A 24 4.53 -8.72 -10.40
C SER A 24 4.18 -7.60 -9.41
N ALA A 25 2.99 -7.69 -8.81
CA ALA A 25 2.61 -6.83 -7.69
C ALA A 25 3.59 -6.99 -6.53
N GLU A 26 4.07 -8.22 -6.28
CA GLU A 26 5.06 -8.50 -5.23
C GLU A 26 6.37 -7.74 -5.48
N ALA A 27 6.87 -7.72 -6.72
CA ALA A 27 8.10 -7.00 -7.05
C ALA A 27 7.96 -5.48 -6.82
N LEU A 28 6.79 -4.90 -7.13
CA LEU A 28 6.49 -3.49 -6.86
C LEU A 28 6.39 -3.20 -5.36
N ALA A 29 5.75 -4.09 -4.60
CA ALA A 29 5.67 -3.99 -3.15
C ALA A 29 7.07 -4.06 -2.52
N GLN A 30 7.89 -5.04 -2.89
CA GLN A 30 9.27 -5.20 -2.41
C GLN A 30 10.13 -3.99 -2.75
N ALA A 31 10.08 -3.48 -3.99
CA ALA A 31 10.81 -2.28 -4.38
C ALA A 31 10.37 -1.04 -3.57
N SER A 32 9.07 -0.90 -3.31
CA SER A 32 8.53 0.20 -2.50
C SER A 32 9.03 0.12 -1.05
N LEU A 33 8.95 -1.06 -0.44
CA LEU A 33 9.40 -1.32 0.93
C LEU A 33 10.92 -1.09 1.08
N ALA A 34 11.72 -1.57 0.13
CA ALA A 34 13.17 -1.35 0.12
C ALA A 34 13.53 0.14 0.00
N ARG A 35 12.77 0.92 -0.78
CA ARG A 35 12.93 2.37 -0.87
C ARG A 35 12.57 3.05 0.45
N ILE A 36 11.48 2.63 1.10
CA ILE A 36 11.08 3.14 2.42
C ILE A 36 12.19 2.89 3.43
N GLU A 37 12.70 1.66 3.53
CA GLU A 37 13.79 1.30 4.43
C GLU A 37 15.04 2.19 4.25
N ARG A 38 15.46 2.39 2.99
CA ARG A 38 16.64 3.20 2.66
C ARG A 38 16.51 4.69 2.96
N THR A 39 15.30 5.24 2.94
CA THR A 39 15.09 6.70 2.89
C THR A 39 14.32 7.27 4.08
N ASN A 40 13.48 6.48 4.74
CA ASN A 40 12.55 7.00 5.75
C ASN A 40 13.25 7.52 7.01
N ALA A 41 14.45 7.03 7.34
CA ALA A 41 15.22 7.59 8.46
C ALA A 41 15.57 9.08 8.26
N ALA A 42 15.73 9.53 7.01
CA ALA A 42 16.01 10.93 6.69
C ALA A 42 14.74 11.74 6.41
N VAL A 43 13.71 11.11 5.81
CA VAL A 43 12.47 11.80 5.40
C VAL A 43 11.43 11.86 6.53
N ASN A 44 11.38 10.84 7.38
CA ASN A 44 10.39 10.68 8.45
C ASN A 44 8.93 10.77 7.95
N ALA A 45 8.66 10.10 6.82
CA ALA A 45 7.36 10.10 6.17
C ALA A 45 6.38 9.07 6.75
N PHE A 46 6.85 7.93 7.25
CA PHE A 46 6.00 6.84 7.73
C PHE A 46 5.97 6.77 9.25
N THR A 47 4.77 6.64 9.83
CA THR A 47 4.61 6.23 11.23
C THR A 47 4.74 4.72 11.37
N ASP A 48 4.20 3.98 10.39
CA ASP A 48 4.12 2.54 10.39
C ASP A 48 4.28 2.02 8.95
N VAL A 49 5.04 0.95 8.79
CA VAL A 49 5.22 0.26 7.50
C VAL A 49 4.54 -1.09 7.58
N THR A 50 3.63 -1.38 6.64
CA THR A 50 2.77 -2.57 6.67
C THR A 50 3.36 -3.74 5.87
N THR A 51 4.67 -4.01 6.03
CA THR A 51 5.46 -4.97 5.24
C THR A 51 4.76 -6.32 5.02
N ALA A 52 4.33 -6.98 6.10
CA ALA A 52 3.70 -8.30 6.01
C ALA A 52 2.36 -8.25 5.24
N ARG A 53 1.53 -7.24 5.51
CA ARG A 53 0.26 -7.03 4.80
C ARG A 53 0.50 -6.72 3.32
N ALA A 54 1.42 -5.81 3.01
CA ALA A 54 1.75 -5.42 1.64
C ALA A 54 2.15 -6.63 0.78
N LEU A 55 3.06 -7.46 1.30
CA LEU A 55 3.52 -8.66 0.60
C LEU A 55 2.41 -9.70 0.44
N ALA A 56 1.62 -9.96 1.49
CA ALA A 56 0.52 -10.92 1.43
C ALA A 56 -0.55 -10.50 0.40
N THR A 57 -0.94 -9.22 0.39
CA THR A 57 -1.89 -8.68 -0.60
C THR A 57 -1.34 -8.79 -2.01
N ALA A 58 -0.07 -8.41 -2.21
CA ALA A 58 0.57 -8.46 -3.53
C ALA A 58 0.66 -9.89 -4.08
N GLN A 59 1.09 -10.85 -3.26
CA GLN A 59 1.17 -12.27 -3.62
C GLN A 59 -0.20 -12.86 -3.99
N GLU A 60 -1.26 -12.47 -3.27
CA GLU A 60 -2.61 -12.92 -3.61
C GLU A 60 -3.11 -12.33 -4.94
N LEU A 61 -2.81 -11.06 -5.24
CA LEU A 61 -3.11 -10.47 -6.54
C LEU A 61 -2.37 -11.17 -7.67
N ASP A 62 -1.08 -11.44 -7.48
CA ASP A 62 -0.26 -12.16 -8.47
C ASP A 62 -0.80 -13.57 -8.74
N ARG A 63 -1.20 -14.30 -7.68
CA ARG A 63 -1.83 -15.63 -7.81
C ARG A 63 -3.11 -15.58 -8.64
N ARG A 64 -3.96 -14.57 -8.42
CA ARG A 64 -5.23 -14.39 -9.16
C ARG A 64 -4.99 -13.97 -10.61
N VAL A 65 -4.02 -13.09 -10.86
CA VAL A 65 -3.58 -12.71 -12.22
C VAL A 65 -3.07 -13.93 -12.97
N GLN A 66 -2.21 -14.74 -12.35
CA GLN A 66 -1.68 -15.97 -12.95
C GLN A 66 -2.78 -17.00 -13.25
N ALA A 67 -3.82 -17.05 -12.41
CA ALA A 67 -5.00 -17.89 -12.63
C ALA A 67 -5.94 -17.36 -13.73
N GLY A 68 -5.69 -16.18 -14.30
CA GLY A 68 -6.55 -15.57 -15.31
C GLY A 68 -7.89 -15.07 -14.77
N ASP A 69 -7.96 -14.74 -13.47
CA ASP A 69 -9.16 -14.21 -12.82
C ASP A 69 -9.60 -12.89 -13.48
N VAL A 70 -10.73 -12.93 -14.20
CA VAL A 70 -11.22 -11.81 -15.02
C VAL A 70 -11.49 -10.57 -14.16
N ASP A 71 -12.08 -10.73 -12.98
CA ASP A 71 -12.40 -9.61 -12.10
C ASP A 71 -11.12 -8.90 -11.65
N THR A 72 -10.10 -9.66 -11.26
CA THR A 72 -8.75 -9.15 -10.91
C THR A 72 -8.11 -8.41 -12.08
N LEU A 73 -8.20 -9.00 -13.26
CA LEU A 73 -7.70 -8.41 -14.51
C LEU A 73 -8.49 -7.19 -14.98
N THR A 74 -9.53 -6.74 -14.27
CA THR A 74 -10.20 -5.45 -14.52
C THR A 74 -9.98 -4.42 -13.41
N LEU A 75 -9.32 -4.79 -12.31
CA LEU A 75 -9.10 -3.89 -11.17
C LEU A 75 -8.30 -2.64 -11.57
N PRO A 76 -8.78 -1.42 -11.27
CA PRO A 76 -8.19 -0.18 -11.78
C PRO A 76 -6.83 0.17 -11.15
N LEU A 77 -6.54 -0.34 -9.95
CA LEU A 77 -5.29 -0.12 -9.22
C LEU A 77 -4.52 -1.42 -8.98
N LEU A 78 -4.72 -2.45 -9.82
CA LEU A 78 -4.08 -3.76 -9.71
C LEU A 78 -2.57 -3.66 -9.41
N GLY A 79 -2.18 -4.07 -8.20
CA GLY A 79 -0.78 -4.13 -7.76
C GLY A 79 -0.13 -2.77 -7.48
N VAL A 80 -0.88 -1.66 -7.50
CA VAL A 80 -0.34 -0.31 -7.28
C VAL A 80 -0.04 -0.10 -5.80
N PRO A 81 1.22 0.16 -5.41
CA PRO A 81 1.56 0.48 -4.02
C PRO A 81 1.01 1.85 -3.60
N TYR A 82 0.48 1.95 -2.38
CA TYR A 82 0.00 3.20 -1.82
C TYR A 82 0.25 3.29 -0.31
N ALA A 83 0.27 4.51 0.22
CA ALA A 83 0.30 4.78 1.65
C ALA A 83 -0.82 5.77 2.01
N VAL A 84 -1.28 5.76 3.26
CA VAL A 84 -2.38 6.61 3.73
C VAL A 84 -1.90 7.53 4.84
N LYS A 85 -2.48 8.73 4.93
CA LYS A 85 -2.31 9.58 6.12
C LYS A 85 -2.71 8.79 7.37
N ASN A 86 -1.97 8.91 8.47
CA ASN A 86 -2.36 8.30 9.76
C ASN A 86 -3.52 9.08 10.43
N LEU A 87 -4.58 9.27 9.65
CA LEU A 87 -5.90 9.81 9.97
C LEU A 87 -7.00 8.82 9.54
N PHE A 88 -6.63 7.79 8.77
CA PHE A 88 -7.49 6.70 8.37
C PHE A 88 -7.20 5.48 9.24
N ASP A 89 -8.25 4.81 9.72
CA ASP A 89 -8.11 3.56 10.43
C ASP A 89 -7.49 2.50 9.53
N VAL A 90 -6.36 1.95 9.98
CA VAL A 90 -5.70 0.78 9.41
C VAL A 90 -5.79 -0.33 10.43
N GLN A 91 -6.41 -1.45 10.07
CA GLN A 91 -6.59 -2.57 10.99
C GLN A 91 -5.26 -3.00 11.61
N GLY A 92 -5.23 -3.07 12.94
CA GLY A 92 -4.05 -3.44 13.71
C GLY A 92 -3.07 -2.30 14.01
N LEU A 93 -3.32 -1.08 13.52
CA LEU A 93 -2.55 0.12 13.86
C LEU A 93 -3.40 1.09 14.69
N THR A 94 -2.76 1.86 15.57
CA THR A 94 -3.40 2.99 16.26
C THR A 94 -3.48 4.18 15.32
N THR A 95 -4.66 4.77 15.17
CA THR A 95 -4.86 6.01 14.42
C THR A 95 -4.33 7.18 15.25
N LEU A 96 -3.17 7.72 14.87
CA LEU A 96 -2.45 8.73 15.64
C LEU A 96 -2.96 10.15 15.40
N ALA A 97 -3.51 10.44 14.23
CA ALA A 97 -3.89 11.78 13.78
C ALA A 97 -2.78 12.84 14.02
N GLY A 98 -1.50 12.45 13.94
CA GLY A 98 -0.36 13.32 14.25
C GLY A 98 -0.22 13.72 15.74
N SER A 99 -1.14 13.30 16.61
CA SER A 99 -1.20 13.72 18.02
C SER A 99 -0.51 12.76 18.97
N LYS A 100 0.04 13.30 20.07
CA LYS A 100 0.54 12.50 21.19
C LYS A 100 -0.58 11.92 22.04
N ILE A 101 -1.75 12.56 22.07
CA ILE A 101 -2.89 12.17 22.91
C ILE A 101 -3.46 10.83 22.43
N GLU A 102 -3.46 10.62 21.12
CA GLU A 102 -4.02 9.43 20.47
C GLU A 102 -3.15 8.16 20.65
N ARG A 103 -1.86 8.30 21.01
CA ARG A 103 -0.90 7.17 21.09
C ARG A 103 -1.31 6.06 22.05
N GLY A 104 -2.12 6.37 23.05
CA GLY A 104 -2.60 5.42 24.04
C GLY A 104 -3.87 4.67 23.62
N HIS A 105 -4.48 5.03 22.50
CA HIS A 105 -5.69 4.38 22.03
C HIS A 105 -5.41 2.97 21.49
N PRO A 106 -6.37 2.04 21.65
CA PRO A 106 -6.23 0.71 21.09
C PRO A 106 -6.11 0.78 19.56
N PRO A 107 -5.40 -0.18 18.94
CA PRO A 107 -5.37 -0.29 17.50
C PRO A 107 -6.76 -0.43 16.89
N ALA A 108 -6.95 0.09 15.68
CA ALA A 108 -8.20 -0.04 14.96
C ALA A 108 -8.53 -1.53 14.72
N THR A 109 -9.78 -1.90 14.98
CA THR A 109 -10.25 -3.28 14.83
C THR A 109 -10.59 -3.65 13.38
N ARG A 110 -10.69 -2.65 12.50
CA ARG A 110 -11.00 -2.82 11.08
C ARG A 110 -10.45 -1.64 10.27
N ASP A 111 -10.27 -1.87 8.98
CA ASP A 111 -9.93 -0.81 8.05
C ASP A 111 -11.09 0.18 7.86
N GLY A 112 -10.73 1.46 7.71
CA GLY A 112 -11.67 2.50 7.32
C GLY A 112 -12.20 2.34 5.89
N PRO A 113 -13.31 3.02 5.52
CA PRO A 113 -13.96 2.85 4.21
C PRO A 113 -13.07 3.17 3.01
N LEU A 114 -12.08 4.06 3.17
CA LEU A 114 -11.11 4.36 2.12
C LEU A 114 -10.29 3.10 1.77
N LEU A 115 -9.68 2.48 2.78
CA LEU A 115 -8.82 1.30 2.59
C LEU A 115 -9.61 0.14 2.00
N GLN A 116 -10.84 -0.09 2.47
CA GLN A 116 -11.72 -1.12 1.88
C GLN A 116 -11.95 -0.91 0.38
N ARG A 117 -12.10 0.34 -0.07
CA ARG A 117 -12.25 0.67 -1.50
C ARG A 117 -10.94 0.54 -2.27
N MET A 118 -9.82 0.89 -1.65
CA MET A 118 -8.49 0.73 -2.26
C MET A 118 -8.13 -0.75 -2.43
N ASP A 119 -8.40 -1.57 -1.44
CA ASP A 119 -8.20 -3.03 -1.48
C ASP A 119 -9.12 -3.66 -2.54
N ALA A 120 -10.40 -3.26 -2.60
CA ALA A 120 -11.33 -3.68 -3.65
C ALA A 120 -10.91 -3.22 -5.05
N ALA A 121 -10.12 -2.14 -5.16
CA ALA A 121 -9.56 -1.65 -6.41
C ALA A 121 -8.22 -2.33 -6.79
N GLY A 122 -7.70 -3.23 -5.95
CA GLY A 122 -6.46 -3.98 -6.17
C GLY A 122 -5.17 -3.26 -5.74
N ALA A 123 -5.27 -2.18 -4.97
CA ALA A 123 -4.10 -1.45 -4.49
C ALA A 123 -3.42 -2.16 -3.31
N VAL A 124 -2.12 -1.91 -3.11
CA VAL A 124 -1.28 -2.56 -2.10
C VAL A 124 -0.83 -1.54 -1.05
N LEU A 125 -1.34 -1.65 0.19
CA LEU A 125 -0.99 -0.73 1.27
C LEU A 125 0.42 -1.00 1.80
N VAL A 126 1.33 -0.03 1.67
CA VAL A 126 2.72 -0.13 2.17
C VAL A 126 2.95 0.54 3.52
N GLY A 127 2.03 1.41 3.97
CA GLY A 127 2.11 1.97 5.32
C GLY A 127 1.20 3.16 5.60
N ALA A 128 1.30 3.64 6.85
CA ALA A 128 0.67 4.86 7.32
C ALA A 128 1.70 6.00 7.41
N LEU A 129 1.26 7.20 7.05
CA LEU A 129 2.10 8.38 6.89
C LEU A 129 1.98 9.32 8.09
N ASN A 130 3.10 9.97 8.40
CA ASN A 130 3.17 11.08 9.33
C ASN A 130 2.35 12.29 8.82
N MET A 131 1.95 13.14 9.74
CA MET A 131 1.09 14.30 9.49
C MET A 131 1.18 15.31 10.63
N ASP A 132 0.76 16.54 10.38
CA ASP A 132 0.47 17.50 11.43
C ASP A 132 -0.74 17.07 12.27
N GLU A 133 -0.78 17.55 13.51
CA GLU A 133 -1.78 17.18 14.50
C GLU A 133 -3.20 17.56 14.05
N TYR A 134 -4.10 16.57 13.99
CA TYR A 134 -5.51 16.64 13.60
C TYR A 134 -5.85 17.16 12.20
N ALA A 135 -4.84 17.32 11.33
CA ALA A 135 -4.86 17.34 9.86
C ALA A 135 -3.88 18.37 9.30
#